data_AF-A0A1F9VIS6-F1
#
_entry.id   AF-A0A1F9VIS6-F1
#
_cell.length_a   1.000
_cell.length_b   1.000
_cell.length_c   1.000
_cell.angle_alpha   90.00
_cell.angle_beta   90.00
_cell.angle_gamma   90.00
#
_symmetry.space_group_name_H-M   'P 1'
#
loop_
_entity.id
_entity.type
_entity.pdbx_description
1 polymer ?
#
loop_
_entity_poly.entity_id
_entity_poly.type
_entity_poly.pdbx_seq_one_letter_code
_entity_poly.pdbx_strand_id
1 'polypeptide(L)' 'MLGEVGLAGEVRSIAQAQERLLEAEKLGFEKAIVPSSNLKSLKYKGKLEITGVDSVAHAIEIMKNQ' A
#
# COMPACT_ATOMS: atom_id res chain seq x y z
N MET A 1 -0.73 -1.79 -5.87
CA MET A 1 -0.31 -0.60 -5.10
C MET A 1 -1.53 0.28 -4.89
N LEU A 2 -1.71 0.80 -3.69
CA LEU A 2 -2.70 1.81 -3.32
C LEU A 2 -1.93 3.04 -2.83
N GLY A 3 -2.34 4.25 -3.23
CA GLY A 3 -1.66 5.47 -2.85
C GLY A 3 -1.84 6.58 -3.86
N GLU A 4 -1.69 7.82 -3.42
CA GLU A 4 -1.58 8.97 -4.31
C GLU A 4 -0.11 9.28 -4.55
N VAL A 5 0.23 9.65 -5.78
CA VAL A 5 1.60 10.01 -6.16
C VAL A 5 1.68 11.51 -6.34
N GLY A 6 2.59 12.15 -5.60
CA GLY A 6 2.91 13.55 -5.80
C GLY A 6 3.92 13.74 -6.94
N LEU A 7 4.04 14.97 -7.43
CA LEU A 7 4.87 15.30 -8.58
C LEU A 7 6.37 15.07 -8.33
N ALA A 8 6.81 15.11 -7.07
CA ALA A 8 8.18 14.83 -6.68
C ALA A 8 8.44 13.33 -6.50
N GLY A 9 7.44 12.47 -6.79
CA GLY A 9 7.54 11.02 -6.64
C GLY A 9 7.32 10.56 -5.20
N GLU A 10 6.77 11.40 -4.32
CA GLU A 10 6.35 10.98 -2.99
C GLU A 10 5.04 10.18 -3.04
N VAL A 11 4.87 9.21 -2.15
CA VAL A 11 3.64 8.43 -2.00
C VAL A 11 2.87 8.95 -0.79
N ARG A 12 1.65 9.43 -1.02
CA ARG A 12 0.79 10.07 -0.03
C ARG A 12 -0.33 9.14 0.41
N SER A 13 -0.73 9.34 1.66
CA SER A 13 -1.79 8.57 2.30
C SER A 13 -3.14 8.80 1.65
N ILE A 14 -3.91 7.72 1.50
CA ILE A 14 -5.27 7.73 0.96
C ILE A 14 -6.31 7.50 2.05
N ALA A 15 -7.52 8.01 1.82
CA ALA A 15 -8.67 7.65 2.63
C ALA A 15 -9.05 6.17 2.44
N GLN A 16 -9.70 5.59 3.47
CA GLN A 16 -10.30 4.24 3.41
C GLN A 16 -9.33 3.10 2.99
N ALA A 17 -8.03 3.24 3.25
CA ALA A 17 -7.05 2.20 2.89
C ALA A 17 -7.41 0.81 3.45
N GLN A 18 -8.01 0.75 4.65
CA GLN A 18 -8.44 -0.51 5.26
C GLN A 18 -9.54 -1.22 4.45
N GLU A 19 -10.56 -0.49 3.98
CA GLU A 19 -11.64 -1.07 3.17
C GLU A 19 -11.10 -1.59 1.85
N ARG A 20 -10.22 -0.80 1.20
CA ARG A 20 -9.57 -1.20 -0.06
C ARG A 20 -8.71 -2.45 0.09
N LEU A 21 -8.02 -2.60 1.22
CA LEU A 21 -7.25 -3.82 1.50
C LEU A 21 -8.16 -5.04 1.71
N LEU A 22 -9.29 -4.88 2.41
CA LEU A 22 -10.25 -5.97 2.56
C LEU A 22 -10.86 -6.40 1.21
N GLU A 23 -11.11 -5.45 0.31
CA GLU A 23 -11.55 -5.75 -1.05
C GLU A 23 -10.46 -6.45 -1.86
N ALA A 24 -9.21 -5.98 -1.76
CA ALA A 24 -8.07 -6.64 -2.42
C ALA A 24 -7.90 -8.09 -1.95
N GLU A 25 -8.03 -8.36 -0.65
CA GLU A 25 -7.98 -9.73 -0.13
C GLU A 25 -9.10 -10.60 -0.72
N LYS A 26 -10.34 -10.08 -0.79
CA LYS A 26 -11.49 -10.79 -1.36
C LYS A 26 -11.31 -11.12 -2.84
N LEU A 27 -10.59 -10.26 -3.57
CA LEU A 27 -10.24 -10.48 -4.97
C LEU A 27 -9.10 -11.49 -5.15
N GLY A 28 -8.52 -12.00 -4.06
CA GLY A 28 -7.47 -13.00 -4.10
C GLY A 28 -6.06 -12.42 -4.19
N PHE A 29 -5.87 -11.12 -3.94
CA PHE A 29 -4.54 -10.55 -3.85
C PHE A 29 -3.84 -11.01 -2.57
N GLU A 30 -2.58 -11.43 -2.71
CA GLU A 30 -1.75 -11.90 -1.59
C GLU A 30 -0.88 -10.79 -1.00
N LYS A 31 -0.58 -9.75 -1.81
CA LYS A 31 0.34 -8.67 -1.44
C LYS A 31 -0.26 -7.30 -1.77
N ALA A 32 -0.02 -6.32 -0.90
CA ALA A 32 -0.40 -4.93 -1.11
C ALA A 32 0.72 -3.96 -0.73
N ILE A 33 0.95 -2.99 -1.60
CA ILE A 33 1.83 -1.85 -1.33
C ILE A 33 0.94 -0.66 -1.00
N VAL A 34 1.19 -0.01 0.15
CA VAL A 34 0.41 1.13 0.65
C VAL A 34 1.33 2.25 1.13
N PRO A 35 0.84 3.48 1.29
CA PRO A 35 1.64 4.58 1.82
C PRO A 35 2.05 4.29 3.28
N SER A 36 3.30 4.53 3.66
CA SER A 36 3.79 4.33 5.03
C SER A 36 2.97 5.10 6.06
N SER A 37 2.43 6.28 5.68
CA SER A 37 1.52 7.05 6.53
C SER A 37 0.19 6.35 6.82
N ASN A 38 -0.36 5.59 5.86
CA ASN A 38 -1.57 4.80 6.13
C ASN A 38 -1.29 3.68 7.13
N LEU A 39 -0.14 3.02 6.99
CA LEU A 39 0.23 1.84 7.79
C LEU A 39 0.25 2.17 9.30
N LYS A 40 0.71 3.37 9.68
CA LYS A 40 0.72 3.84 11.08
C LYS A 40 -0.65 3.85 11.75
N SER A 41 -1.72 4.13 11.00
CA SER A 41 -3.09 4.17 11.51
C SER A 41 -3.95 3.00 11.03
N LEU A 42 -3.35 2.06 10.31
CA LEU A 42 -4.05 0.94 9.70
C LEU A 42 -4.31 -0.17 10.71
N LYS A 43 -5.59 -0.45 10.98
CA LYS A 43 -6.02 -1.60 11.79
C LYS A 43 -6.47 -2.74 10.88
N TYR A 44 -5.57 -3.23 10.05
CA TYR A 44 -5.84 -4.37 9.17
C TYR A 44 -5.52 -5.70 9.87
N LYS A 45 -6.44 -6.67 9.78
CA LYS A 45 -6.34 -8.00 10.41
C LYS A 45 -6.46 -9.16 9.41
N GLY A 46 -6.31 -8.87 8.12
CA GLY A 46 -6.41 -9.88 7.08
C GLY A 46 -5.08 -10.59 6.82
N LYS A 47 -5.04 -11.32 5.70
CA LYS A 47 -3.92 -12.17 5.26
C LYS A 47 -3.02 -11.50 4.23
N LEU A 48 -3.37 -10.31 3.73
CA LEU A 48 -2.49 -9.57 2.83
C LEU A 48 -1.15 -9.27 3.49
N GLU A 49 -0.07 -9.56 2.77
CA GLU A 49 1.26 -9.04 3.09
C GLU A 49 1.31 -7.57 2.68
N ILE A 50 1.32 -6.68 3.67
CA ILE A 50 1.26 -5.24 3.46
C ILE A 50 2.64 -4.62 3.64
N THR A 51 3.11 -3.95 2.59
CA THR A 51 4.37 -3.20 2.61
C THR A 51 4.10 -1.70 2.51
N GLY A 52 4.69 -0.93 3.42
CA GLY A 52 4.60 0.53 3.46
C GLY A 52 5.70 1.20 2.64
N VAL A 53 5.34 2.18 1.80
CA VAL A 53 6.28 2.98 1.01
C VAL A 53 6.03 4.48 1.14
N ASP A 54 7.11 5.25 1.04
CA ASP A 54 7.12 6.72 1.10
C ASP A 54 7.40 7.37 -0.27
N SER A 55 7.92 6.60 -1.24
CA SER A 55 8.22 7.07 -2.59
C SER A 55 7.93 6.00 -3.64
N VAL A 56 7.63 6.45 -4.86
CA VAL A 56 7.43 5.58 -6.03
C VAL A 56 8.69 4.77 -6.34
N ALA A 57 9.88 5.34 -6.12
CA ALA A 57 11.14 4.62 -6.34
C ALA A 57 11.26 3.39 -5.44
N HIS A 58 10.99 3.55 -4.14
CA HIS A 58 10.97 2.46 -3.16
C HIS A 58 9.93 1.39 -3.54
N ALA A 59 8.75 1.83 -4.00
CA ALA A 59 7.72 0.89 -4.43
C ALA A 59 8.10 0.08 -5.67
N ILE A 60 8.75 0.71 -6.65
CA ILE A 60 9.27 0.02 -7.83
C ILE A 60 10.35 -0.99 -7.43
N GLU A 61 11.22 -0.64 -6.48
CA GLU A 61 12.25 -1.56 -5.97
C GLU A 61 11.62 -2.81 -5.35
N ILE A 62 10.61 -2.63 -4.49
CA ILE A 62 9.86 -3.76 -3.91
C ILE A 62 9.23 -4.62 -5.00
N MET A 63 8.62 -4.01 -6.02
CA MET A 63 8.00 -4.76 -7.11
C MET A 63 9.00 -5.51 -8.00
N LYS A 64 10.24 -5.02 -8.12
CA LYS A 64 11.31 -5.68 -8.90
C LYS A 64 12.00 -6.82 -8.17
N ASN A 65 11.95 -6.82 -6.84
CA ASN A 65 12.62 -7.79 -5.98
C ASN A 65 11.70 -8.95 -5.54
N GLN A 66 10.57 -9.15 -6.22
CA GLN A 66 9.66 -10.30 -6.04
C GLN A 66 9.68 -11.20 -7.26
#